data_AF-A0A2H3D721-F1
#
_entry.id   AF-A0A2H3D721-F1
#
_cell.length_a   1.000
_cell.length_b   1.000
_cell.length_c   1.000
_cell.angle_alpha   90.00
_cell.angle_beta   90.00
_cell.angle_gamma   90.00
#
_symmetry.space_group_name_H-M   'P 1'
#
loop_
_entity.id
_entity.type
_entity.pdbx_description
1 polymer ?
#
loop_
_entity_poly.entity_id
_entity_poly.type
_entity_poly.pdbx_seq_one_letter_code
_entity_poly.pdbx_strand_id
1 'polypeptide(L)'
;MISLAAVIQAIGYRCVIATLWTMADADGPVLTREFYGYLLQHGIAHVDFQKSAMALHNAVKAMRDRGSPLNVRVRPSTLASDAA
;
A
#
# COMPACT_ATOMS: atom_id res chain seq x y z
N MET A 1 -1.56 -4.96 23.30
CA MET A 1 -0.88 -4.14 22.26
C MET A 1 -1.95 -3.40 21.48
N ILE A 2 -1.80 -2.09 21.32
CA ILE A 2 -2.71 -1.27 20.52
C ILE A 2 -2.11 -1.12 19.12
N SER A 3 -2.92 -1.30 18.07
CA SER A 3 -2.51 -1.01 16.69
C SER A 3 -2.90 0.41 16.31
N LEU A 4 -2.11 1.04 15.44
CA LEU A 4 -2.42 2.37 14.90
C LEU A 4 -3.81 2.39 14.23
N ALA A 5 -4.12 1.37 13.45
CA ALA A 5 -5.42 1.24 12.79
C ALA A 5 -6.58 1.22 13.79
N ALA A 6 -6.44 0.53 14.94
CA ALA A 6 -7.47 0.49 15.96
C ALA A 6 -7.70 1.87 16.62
N VAL A 7 -6.63 2.63 16.86
CA VAL A 7 -6.73 4.00 17.41
C VAL A 7 -7.41 4.94 16.43
N ILE A 8 -7.00 4.93 15.16
CA ILE A 8 -7.59 5.79 14.14
C ILE A 8 -9.07 5.43 13.92
N GLN A 9 -9.41 4.14 13.95
CA GLN A 9 -10.80 3.69 13.88
C GLN A 9 -11.62 4.18 15.09
N ALA A 10 -11.06 4.14 16.31
CA ALA A 10 -11.72 4.59 17.53
C ALA A 10 -11.92 6.12 17.59
N ILE A 11 -11.09 6.89 16.90
CA ILE A 11 -11.21 8.36 16.80
C ILE A 11 -12.32 8.77 15.78
N GLY A 12 -12.97 7.81 15.12
CA GLY A 12 -14.16 8.04 14.30
C GLY A 12 -13.91 8.09 12.78
N TYR A 13 -12.75 7.66 12.30
CA TYR A 13 -12.50 7.53 10.87
C TYR A 13 -13.33 6.40 10.27
N ARG A 14 -14.12 6.69 9.24
CA ARG A 14 -15.01 5.69 8.61
C ARG A 14 -14.26 4.56 7.89
N CYS A 15 -13.03 4.82 7.42
CA CYS A 15 -12.19 3.84 6.75
C CYS A 15 -10.72 4.17 6.99
N VAL A 16 -9.93 3.16 7.35
CA VAL A 16 -8.48 3.29 7.61
C VAL A 16 -7.77 2.19 6.83
N ILE A 17 -6.75 2.58 6.07
CA ILE A 17 -5.90 1.66 5.31
C ILE A 17 -4.47 1.84 5.81
N ALA A 18 -3.82 0.73 6.16
CA ALA A 18 -2.44 0.70 6.62
C ALA A 18 -1.75 -0.56 6.09
N THR A 19 -0.42 -0.52 5.99
CA THR A 19 0.41 -1.68 5.61
C THR A 19 0.95 -2.36 6.85
N LEU A 20 0.89 -3.69 6.88
CA LEU A 20 1.48 -4.51 7.96
C LEU A 20 2.93 -4.93 7.68
N TRP A 21 3.41 -4.71 6.46
CA TRP A 21 4.74 -5.07 6.00
C TRP A 21 5.55 -3.84 5.64
N THR A 22 6.87 -4.00 5.60
CA THR A 22 7.78 -3.00 5.03
C THR A 22 7.50 -2.87 3.54
N MET A 23 7.06 -1.70 3.12
CA MET A 23 6.81 -1.37 1.71
C MET A 23 7.98 -0.54 1.19
N ALA A 24 8.46 -0.84 -0.01
CA ALA A 24 9.47 -0.01 -0.66
C ALA A 24 8.84 1.32 -1.12
N ASP A 25 9.60 2.41 -1.06
CA ASP A 25 9.09 3.74 -1.43
C ASP A 25 8.54 3.78 -2.86
N ALA A 26 9.12 3.00 -3.78
CA ALA A 26 8.69 2.90 -5.17
C ALA A 26 7.30 2.26 -5.34
N ASP A 27 6.89 1.38 -4.42
CA ASP A 27 5.62 0.66 -4.49
C ASP A 27 4.42 1.56 -4.09
N GLY A 28 4.66 2.55 -3.22
CA GLY A 28 3.59 3.41 -2.70
C GLY A 28 2.85 4.23 -3.76
N PRO A 29 3.55 4.95 -4.65
CA PRO A 29 2.90 5.67 -5.75
C PRO A 29 2.14 4.75 -6.69
N VAL A 30 2.61 3.52 -6.92
CA VAL A 30 1.93 2.54 -7.77
C VAL A 30 0.62 2.09 -7.12
N LEU A 31 0.67 1.70 -5.83
CA LEU A 31 -0.51 1.30 -5.07
C LEU A 31 -1.56 2.40 -5.03
N THR A 32 -1.14 3.62 -4.69
CA THR A 32 -2.05 4.76 -4.52
C THR A 32 -2.67 5.19 -5.84
N ARG A 33 -1.93 5.13 -6.96
CA ARG A 33 -2.47 5.43 -8.28
C ARG A 33 -3.59 4.49 -8.70
N GLU A 34 -3.41 3.18 -8.48
CA GLU A 34 -4.45 2.18 -8.78
C GLU A 34 -5.65 2.33 -7.82
N PHE A 35 -5.38 2.53 -6.52
CA PHE A 35 -6.42 2.72 -5.51
C PHE A 35 -7.29 3.95 -5.79
N TYR A 36 -6.67 5.12 -5.90
CA TYR A 36 -7.37 6.37 -6.15
C TYR A 36 -7.95 6.41 -7.56
N GLY A 37 -7.29 5.80 -8.56
CA GLY A 37 -7.85 5.64 -9.89
C GLY A 37 -9.19 4.91 -9.87
N TYR A 38 -9.28 3.81 -9.11
CA TYR A 38 -10.52 3.04 -8.97
C TYR A 38 -11.59 3.80 -8.16
N LEU A 39 -11.18 4.51 -7.10
CA LEU A 39 -12.08 5.23 -6.21
C LEU A 39 -12.65 6.51 -6.86
N LEU A 40 -11.85 7.19 -7.66
CA LEU A 40 -12.18 8.45 -8.35
C LEU A 40 -12.60 8.24 -9.81
N GLN A 41 -12.83 6.99 -10.24
CA GLN A 41 -13.15 6.68 -11.64
C GLN A 41 -14.42 7.41 -12.16
N HIS A 42 -15.34 7.78 -11.27
CA HIS A 42 -16.56 8.53 -11.60
C HIS A 42 -16.45 10.04 -11.27
N GLY A 43 -15.23 10.52 -11.00
CA GLY A 43 -14.94 11.88 -10.57
C GLY A 43 -15.08 12.09 -9.06
N ILE A 44 -14.52 13.21 -8.57
CA ILE A 44 -14.44 13.54 -7.14
C ILE A 44 -15.83 13.69 -6.50
N ALA A 45 -16.81 14.20 -7.25
CA ALA A 45 -18.18 14.41 -6.78
C ALA A 45 -18.97 13.10 -6.56
N HIS A 46 -18.52 11.98 -7.16
CA HIS A 46 -19.21 10.70 -7.10
C HIS A 46 -18.37 9.61 -6.42
N VAL A 47 -17.47 10.02 -5.53
CA VAL A 47 -16.63 9.08 -4.77
C VAL A 47 -17.50 8.25 -3.84
N ASP A 48 -17.49 6.94 -4.08
CA ASP A 48 -18.13 5.97 -3.21
C ASP A 48 -17.09 5.34 -2.26
N PHE A 49 -17.01 5.87 -1.04
CA PHE A 49 -16.11 5.37 -0.02
C PHE A 49 -16.40 3.91 0.40
N GLN A 50 -17.59 3.38 0.14
CA GLN A 50 -17.89 1.96 0.42
C GLN A 50 -17.11 1.03 -0.51
N LYS A 51 -16.65 1.52 -1.66
CA LYS A 51 -15.82 0.77 -2.61
C LYS A 51 -14.34 0.77 -2.25
N SER A 52 -13.92 1.45 -1.18
CA SER A 52 -12.50 1.52 -0.76
C SER A 52 -11.88 0.14 -0.56
N ALA A 53 -12.60 -0.80 0.04
CA ALA A 53 -12.10 -2.17 0.21
C ALA A 53 -11.86 -2.89 -1.13
N MET A 54 -12.76 -2.71 -2.10
CA MET A 54 -12.63 -3.27 -3.44
C MET A 54 -11.50 -2.60 -4.24
N ALA A 55 -11.39 -1.27 -4.13
CA ALA A 55 -10.32 -0.50 -4.74
C ALA A 55 -8.95 -0.95 -4.21
N LEU A 56 -8.83 -1.16 -2.89
CA LEU A 56 -7.60 -1.66 -2.28
C LEU A 56 -7.29 -3.09 -2.70
N HIS A 57 -8.29 -3.97 -2.75
CA HIS A 57 -8.12 -5.33 -3.23
C HIS A 57 -7.57 -5.36 -4.66
N ASN A 58 -8.16 -4.56 -5.56
CA ASN A 58 -7.73 -4.47 -6.95
C ASN A 58 -6.32 -3.89 -7.08
N ALA A 59 -5.99 -2.84 -6.31
CA ALA A 59 -4.65 -2.24 -6.32
C ALA A 59 -3.57 -3.23 -5.84
N VAL A 60 -3.82 -3.95 -4.74
CA VAL A 60 -2.89 -4.98 -4.21
C VAL A 60 -2.78 -6.16 -5.18
N LYS A 61 -3.89 -6.57 -5.81
CA LYS A 61 -3.87 -7.62 -6.83
C LYS A 61 -3.03 -7.20 -8.04
N ALA A 62 -3.22 -5.99 -8.55
CA ALA A 62 -2.43 -5.46 -9.67
C ALA A 62 -0.92 -5.41 -9.33
N MET A 63 -0.56 -5.03 -8.11
CA MET A 63 0.84 -5.08 -7.64
C MET A 63 1.41 -6.49 -7.59
N ARG A 64 0.61 -7.47 -7.15
CA ARG A 64 1.03 -8.88 -7.13
C ARG A 64 1.22 -9.42 -8.55
N ASP A 65 0.29 -9.12 -9.45
CA ASP A 65 0.32 -9.58 -10.83
C ASP A 65 1.51 -8.95 -11.61
N ARG A 66 1.94 -7.74 -11.23
CA ARG A 66 3.13 -7.06 -11.77
C ARG A 66 4.46 -7.55 -11.19
N GLY A 67 4.43 -8.50 -10.24
CA GLY A 67 5.64 -9.09 -9.68
C GLY A 67 6.36 -8.21 -8.66
N SER A 68 5.62 -7.42 -7.85
CA SER A 68 6.22 -6.78 -6.66
C SER A 68 6.98 -7.84 -5.86
N PRO A 69 8.26 -7.59 -5.51
CA PRO A 69 9.06 -8.54 -4.78
C PRO A 69 8.57 -8.59 -3.32
N LEU A 70 7.55 -9.41 -3.06
CA LEU A 70 7.33 -9.97 -1.71
C LEU A 70 8.51 -10.86 -1.26
N ASN A 71 9.51 -11.01 -2.13
CA ASN A 71 10.85 -11.54 -1.92
C ASN A 71 11.87 -10.46 -2.36
N VAL A 72 12.16 -9.49 -1.50
CA VAL A 72 13.45 -8.80 -1.57
C VAL A 72 14.46 -9.72 -0.91
N ARG A 73 15.09 -10.59 -1.70
CA ARG A 73 16.38 -11.18 -1.29
C ARG A 73 17.37 -10.03 -1.26
N VAL A 74 17.64 -9.51 -0.07
CA VAL A 74 18.72 -8.58 0.20
C VAL A 74 19.98 -9.15 -0.47
N ARG A 75 20.47 -8.52 -1.54
CA ARG A 75 21.78 -8.86 -2.09
C ARG A 75 22.82 -8.32 -1.12
N PRO A 76 23.70 -9.16 -0.54
CA PRO A 76 24.83 -8.68 0.21
C PRO A 76 25.86 -8.15 -0.80
N SER A 77 25.83 -6.85 -1.10
CA SER A 77 26.85 -6.22 -1.95
C SER A 77 27.52 -5.02 -1.30
N THR A 78 27.56 -4.94 0.03
CA THR A 78 28.23 -3.83 0.73
C THR A 78 29.11 -4.26 1.92
N LEU A 79 29.66 -5.48 1.91
CA LEU A 79 30.63 -5.93 2.92
C LEU A 79 32.02 -6.28 2.35
N ALA A 80 32.33 -5.96 1.10
CA ALA A 80 33.60 -6.37 0.46
C ALA A 80 34.45 -5.23 -0.12
N SER A 81 34.09 -3.95 0.08
CA SER A 81 34.86 -2.82 -0.50
C SER A 81 35.25 -1.73 0.52
N ASP A 82 35.32 -2.06 1.81
CA ASP A 82 35.85 -1.16 2.87
C ASP A 82 36.84 -1.89 3.80
N ALA A 83 37.46 -2.98 3.33
CA ALA A 83 38.44 -3.75 4.10
C ALA A 83 39.71 -4.10 3.29
N ALA A 84 40.13 -3.20 2.40
CA ALA A 84 41.43 -3.27 1.72
C ALA A 84 42.14 -1.92 1.81
#